data_AF-A0A4S1WAI5-F1
#
_entry.id   AF-A0A4S1WAI5-F1
#
_cell.length_a   1.000
_cell.length_b   1.000
_cell.length_c   1.000
_cell.angle_alpha   90.00
_cell.angle_beta   90.00
_cell.angle_gamma   90.00
#
_symmetry.space_group_name_H-M   'P 1'
#
loop_
_entity.id
_entity.type
_entity.pdbx_description
1 polymer ?
#
loop_
_entity_poly.entity_id
_entity_poly.type
_entity_poly.pdbx_seq_one_letter_code
_entity_poly.pdbx_strand_id
1 'polypeptide(L)'
;MRSVFDELGGAVAPAASAPKTLPAPRPRPARPAPGGPEASPAVPVSSAPVTIGEIGKRVRAARKAMGMTQQRFADLAGVGRRFLIELEQGKPSLEIGRVLAVCHAAGIKLGFLT
;
A
#
# COMPACT_ATOMS: atom_id res chain seq x y z
N MET A 1 76.42 15.18 -13.65
CA MET A 1 75.06 15.00 -13.10
C MET A 1 74.89 15.98 -11.94
N ARG A 2 74.21 17.11 -12.18
CA ARG A 2 73.56 17.95 -11.16
C ARG A 2 72.62 18.91 -11.90
N SER A 3 71.34 18.54 -11.83
CA SER A 3 70.15 19.28 -12.23
C SER A 3 69.91 20.42 -11.25
N VAL A 4 69.57 21.61 -11.73
CA VAL A 4 68.69 22.59 -11.06
C VAL A 4 68.31 23.64 -12.10
N PHE A 5 67.17 23.44 -12.75
CA PHE A 5 66.54 24.47 -13.58
C PHE A 5 65.92 25.49 -12.63
N ASP A 6 66.37 26.74 -12.78
CA ASP A 6 65.90 27.94 -12.12
C ASP A 6 64.51 28.34 -12.63
N GLU A 7 63.86 29.29 -11.96
CA GLU A 7 62.68 30.04 -12.40
C GLU A 7 61.28 29.38 -12.29
N LEU A 8 60.64 29.57 -11.12
CA LEU A 8 59.18 29.61 -10.98
C LEU A 8 58.73 31.03 -10.61
N GLY A 9 58.66 31.91 -11.61
CA GLY A 9 57.96 33.18 -11.55
C GLY A 9 56.58 33.05 -12.22
N GLY A 10 55.50 33.32 -11.48
CA GLY A 10 54.15 33.37 -12.08
C GLY A 10 53.01 33.13 -11.10
N ALA A 11 52.90 33.95 -10.05
CA ALA A 11 51.71 33.95 -9.19
C ALA A 11 50.58 34.76 -9.88
N VAL A 12 49.66 34.06 -10.55
CA VAL A 12 48.37 34.62 -10.99
C VAL A 12 47.43 34.59 -9.80
N ALA A 13 47.10 35.76 -9.25
CA ALA A 13 46.03 35.90 -8.26
C ALA A 13 44.66 35.72 -8.95
N PRO A 14 43.72 34.95 -8.37
CA PRO A 14 42.41 34.74 -8.98
C PRO A 14 41.48 35.95 -8.76
N ALA A 15 40.66 36.22 -9.78
CA ALA A 15 39.61 37.23 -9.75
C ALA A 15 38.63 37.01 -8.59
N ALA A 16 38.42 38.05 -7.78
CA ALA A 16 37.40 38.07 -6.74
C ALA A 16 36.00 37.95 -7.36
N SER A 17 35.29 36.85 -7.05
CA SER A 17 33.89 36.67 -7.40
C SER A 17 33.00 37.53 -6.52
N ALA A 18 32.16 38.37 -7.15
CA ALA A 18 31.09 39.09 -6.47
C ALA A 18 30.12 38.13 -5.75
N PRO A 19 29.49 38.54 -4.63
CA PRO A 19 28.52 37.70 -3.95
C PRO A 19 27.27 37.51 -4.84
N LYS A 20 26.98 36.25 -5.22
CA LYS A 20 25.72 35.88 -5.87
C LYS A 20 24.57 36.23 -4.92
N THR A 21 23.79 37.25 -5.24
CA THR A 21 22.54 37.56 -4.55
C THR A 21 21.56 36.41 -4.78
N LEU A 22 21.16 35.73 -3.72
CA LEU A 22 20.18 34.66 -3.79
C LEU A 22 18.80 35.28 -4.09
N PRO A 23 18.07 34.83 -5.13
CA PRO A 23 16.73 35.34 -5.40
C PRO A 23 15.78 34.97 -4.26
N ALA A 24 14.83 35.87 -3.97
CA ALA A 24 13.82 35.65 -2.94
C ALA A 24 13.09 34.31 -3.14
N PRO A 25 12.75 33.59 -2.05
CA PRO A 25 12.03 32.32 -2.16
C PRO A 25 10.67 32.55 -2.81
N ARG A 26 10.31 31.69 -3.78
CA ARG A 26 8.99 31.70 -4.40
C ARG A 26 7.91 31.50 -3.31
N PRO A 27 6.76 32.18 -3.39
CA PRO A 27 5.65 31.91 -2.49
C PRO A 27 5.26 30.43 -2.59
N ARG A 28 5.10 29.76 -1.44
CA ARG A 28 4.63 28.37 -1.41
C ARG A 28 3.21 28.34 -1.99
N PRO A 29 2.87 27.42 -2.90
CA PRO A 29 1.49 27.25 -3.32
C PRO A 29 0.65 26.97 -2.08
N ALA A 30 -0.46 27.70 -1.94
CA ALA A 30 -1.41 27.49 -0.86
C ALA A 30 -1.82 26.01 -0.85
N ARG A 31 -1.74 25.37 0.32
CA ARG A 31 -2.23 24.00 0.48
C ARG A 31 -3.72 24.00 0.09
N PRO A 32 -4.19 23.12 -0.81
CA PRO A 32 -5.61 22.99 -1.06
C PRO A 32 -6.30 22.70 0.27
N ALA A 33 -7.38 23.43 0.57
CA ALA A 33 -8.20 23.21 1.75
C ALA A 33 -8.62 21.73 1.82
N PRO A 34 -8.73 21.12 3.01
CA PRO A 34 -9.34 19.80 3.11
C PRO A 34 -10.76 19.91 2.55
N GLY A 35 -11.01 19.17 1.46
CA GLY A 35 -12.37 18.91 1.01
C GLY A 35 -13.18 18.40 2.19
N GLY A 36 -14.43 18.86 2.31
CA GLY A 36 -15.34 18.51 3.38
C GLY A 36 -15.61 17.00 3.45
N PRO A 37 -16.48 16.55 4.37
CA PRO A 37 -16.79 15.14 4.55
C PRO A 37 -17.24 14.56 3.20
N GLU A 38 -16.35 13.79 2.60
CA GLU A 38 -16.62 12.95 1.46
C GLU A 38 -17.65 11.94 1.95
N ALA A 39 -18.93 12.27 1.76
CA ALA A 39 -20.05 11.39 1.99
C ALA A 39 -19.85 10.21 1.03
N SER A 40 -19.15 9.19 1.51
CA SER A 40 -19.02 7.91 0.85
C SER A 40 -20.42 7.51 0.39
N PRO A 41 -20.68 7.34 -0.92
CA PRO A 41 -22.02 7.06 -1.40
C PRO A 41 -22.49 5.80 -0.70
N ALA A 42 -23.65 5.89 -0.06
CA ALA A 42 -24.28 4.77 0.61
C ALA A 42 -24.41 3.63 -0.41
N VAL A 43 -23.48 2.67 -0.33
CA VAL A 43 -23.57 1.44 -1.11
C VAL A 43 -24.94 0.83 -0.77
N PRO A 44 -25.81 0.55 -1.76
CA PRO A 44 -27.09 -0.08 -1.47
C PRO A 44 -26.80 -1.45 -0.87
N VAL A 45 -26.97 -1.57 0.44
CA VAL A 45 -26.85 -2.84 1.14
C VAL A 45 -28.05 -3.69 0.74
N SER A 46 -27.84 -4.56 -0.25
CA SER A 46 -28.81 -5.60 -0.60
C SER A 46 -29.17 -6.38 0.67
N SER A 47 -30.45 -6.38 1.04
CA SER A 47 -30.99 -7.01 2.24
C SER A 47 -31.08 -8.54 2.15
N ALA A 48 -30.54 -9.13 1.07
CA ALA A 48 -30.50 -10.58 0.92
C ALA A 48 -29.50 -11.20 1.91
N PRO A 49 -29.82 -12.37 2.50
CA PRO A 49 -28.93 -13.03 3.44
C PRO A 49 -27.60 -13.39 2.76
N VAL A 50 -26.49 -13.03 3.41
CA VAL A 50 -25.15 -13.38 2.93
C VAL A 50 -24.98 -14.90 3.07
N THR A 51 -24.62 -15.57 1.98
CA THR A 51 -24.38 -17.02 1.96
C THR A 51 -22.89 -17.33 2.08
N ILE A 52 -22.54 -18.55 2.53
CA ILE A 52 -21.15 -19.01 2.58
C ILE A 52 -20.48 -18.98 1.19
N GLY A 53 -21.23 -19.31 0.13
CA GLY A 53 -20.73 -19.20 -1.24
C GLY A 53 -20.36 -17.77 -1.64
N GLU A 54 -21.12 -16.78 -1.19
CA GLU A 54 -20.81 -15.37 -1.43
C GLU A 54 -19.55 -14.92 -0.67
N ILE A 55 -19.38 -15.37 0.58
CA ILE A 55 -18.16 -15.15 1.35
C ILE A 55 -16.95 -15.77 0.61
N GLY A 56 -17.07 -17.03 0.18
CA GLY A 56 -16.02 -17.73 -0.57
C GLY A 56 -15.59 -16.99 -1.84
N LYS A 57 -16.55 -16.46 -2.60
CA LYS A 57 -16.27 -15.64 -3.80
C LYS A 57 -15.51 -14.36 -3.46
N ARG A 58 -15.93 -13.65 -2.41
CA ARG A 58 -15.26 -12.41 -1.95
C ARG A 58 -13.84 -12.68 -1.47
N VAL A 59 -13.63 -13.75 -0.70
CA VAL A 59 -12.30 -14.21 -0.28
C VAL A 59 -11.42 -14.52 -1.49
N ARG A 60 -11.94 -15.27 -2.48
CA ARG A 60 -11.20 -15.59 -3.70
C ARG A 60 -10.82 -14.35 -4.50
N ALA A 61 -11.72 -13.39 -4.61
CA ALA A 61 -11.48 -12.13 -5.30
C ALA A 61 -10.38 -11.32 -4.59
N ALA A 62 -10.46 -11.16 -3.26
CA ALA A 62 -9.45 -10.49 -2.47
C ALA A 62 -8.07 -11.15 -2.60
N ARG A 63 -8.00 -12.48 -2.48
CA ARG A 63 -6.75 -13.22 -2.66
C ARG A 63 -6.12 -12.99 -4.04
N LYS A 64 -6.93 -13.03 -5.10
CA LYS A 64 -6.45 -12.78 -6.47
C LYS A 64 -5.97 -11.35 -6.65
N ALA A 65 -6.66 -10.37 -6.07
CA ALA A 65 -6.24 -8.96 -6.11
C ALA A 65 -4.88 -8.75 -5.42
N MET A 66 -4.57 -9.56 -4.39
CA MET A 66 -3.27 -9.58 -3.73
C MET A 66 -2.19 -10.38 -4.48
N GLY A 67 -2.51 -11.00 -5.62
CA GLY A 67 -1.55 -11.83 -6.37
C GLY A 67 -1.09 -13.09 -5.64
N MET A 68 -1.84 -13.57 -4.65
CA MET A 68 -1.42 -14.68 -3.80
C MET A 68 -1.94 -16.03 -4.29
N THR A 69 -1.09 -17.06 -4.15
CA THR A 69 -1.52 -18.46 -4.30
C THR A 69 -2.41 -18.87 -3.13
N GLN A 70 -3.19 -19.94 -3.30
CA GLN A 70 -4.01 -20.49 -2.20
C GLN A 70 -3.15 -20.93 -1.02
N GLN A 71 -1.98 -21.52 -1.26
CA GLN A 71 -1.08 -21.92 -0.18
C GLN A 71 -0.63 -20.70 0.62
N ARG A 72 -0.06 -19.69 -0.05
CA ARG A 72 0.48 -18.49 0.60
C ARG A 72 -0.58 -17.73 1.39
N PHE A 73 -1.79 -17.64 0.85
CA PHE A 73 -2.89 -16.97 1.55
C PHE A 73 -3.42 -17.78 2.73
N ALA A 74 -3.45 -19.11 2.62
CA ALA A 74 -3.83 -19.98 3.74
C ALA A 74 -2.82 -19.86 4.89
N ASP A 75 -1.53 -19.81 4.57
CA ASP A 75 -0.45 -19.61 5.56
C ASP A 75 -0.60 -18.24 6.26
N LEU A 76 -0.86 -17.17 5.49
CA LEU A 76 -1.14 -15.82 6.03
C LEU A 76 -2.35 -15.81 6.97
N ALA A 77 -3.41 -16.54 6.63
CA ALA A 77 -4.63 -16.61 7.41
C ALA A 77 -4.56 -17.62 8.58
N GLY A 78 -3.45 -18.37 8.72
CA GLY A 78 -3.29 -19.38 9.77
C GLY A 78 -4.22 -20.60 9.59
N VAL A 79 -4.58 -20.94 8.35
CA VAL A 79 -5.46 -22.07 8.03
C VAL A 79 -4.78 -23.05 7.06
N GLY A 80 -5.29 -24.28 6.99
CA GLY A 80 -4.81 -25.24 6.00
C GLY A 80 -5.25 -24.86 4.58
N ARG A 81 -4.41 -25.10 3.57
CA ARG A 81 -4.76 -24.85 2.15
C ARG A 81 -6.07 -25.52 1.74
N ARG A 82 -6.33 -26.74 2.22
CA ARG A 82 -7.57 -27.47 1.94
C ARG A 82 -8.80 -26.75 2.48
N PHE A 83 -8.70 -26.13 3.66
CA PHE A 83 -9.76 -25.30 4.22
C PHE A 83 -10.04 -24.10 3.30
N LEU A 84 -9.00 -23.40 2.85
CA LEU A 84 -9.17 -22.26 1.93
C LEU A 84 -9.84 -22.68 0.61
N ILE A 85 -9.48 -23.85 0.06
CA ILE A 85 -10.13 -24.38 -1.15
C ILE A 85 -11.63 -24.61 -0.91
N GLU A 86 -11.97 -25.28 0.18
CA GLU A 86 -13.38 -25.56 0.53
C GLU A 86 -14.17 -24.27 0.79
N LEU A 87 -13.54 -23.26 1.40
CA LEU A 87 -14.12 -21.94 1.62
C LEU A 87 -14.37 -21.20 0.31
N GLU A 88 -13.39 -21.15 -0.60
CA GLU A 88 -13.55 -20.51 -1.91
C GLU A 88 -14.58 -21.21 -2.80
N GLN A 89 -14.83 -22.50 -2.56
CA GLN A 89 -15.89 -23.28 -3.20
C GLN A 89 -17.26 -23.09 -2.54
N GLY A 90 -17.33 -22.47 -1.36
CA GLY A 90 -18.58 -22.18 -0.66
C GLY A 90 -19.13 -23.35 0.16
N LYS A 91 -18.28 -24.25 0.66
CA LYS A 91 -18.71 -25.39 1.48
C LYS A 91 -19.42 -24.89 2.76
N PRO A 92 -20.67 -25.31 3.04
CA PRO A 92 -21.45 -24.77 4.15
C PRO A 92 -20.99 -25.28 5.53
N SER A 93 -20.34 -26.44 5.60
CA SER A 93 -19.94 -27.11 6.85
C SER A 93 -18.56 -26.68 7.37
N LEU A 94 -18.17 -25.42 7.17
CA LEU A 94 -16.90 -24.89 7.62
C LEU A 94 -17.00 -24.30 9.03
N GLU A 95 -15.92 -24.46 9.79
CA GLU A 95 -15.81 -23.88 11.13
C GLU A 95 -15.78 -22.34 11.06
N ILE A 96 -16.77 -21.69 11.70
CA ILE A 96 -16.97 -20.24 11.61
C ILE A 96 -15.74 -19.46 12.07
N GLY A 97 -15.05 -19.88 13.14
CA GLY A 97 -13.86 -19.20 13.65
C GLY A 97 -12.75 -19.09 12.61
N ARG A 98 -12.54 -20.15 11.82
CA ARG A 98 -11.57 -20.16 10.73
C ARG A 98 -12.03 -19.33 9.53
N VAL A 99 -13.33 -19.30 9.23
CA VAL A 99 -13.88 -18.41 8.20
C VAL A 99 -13.62 -16.95 8.57
N LEU A 100 -13.84 -16.58 9.82
CA LEU A 100 -13.57 -15.22 10.33
C LEU A 100 -12.08 -14.86 10.22
N ALA A 101 -11.17 -15.77 10.55
CA ALA A 101 -9.73 -15.56 10.39
C ALA A 101 -9.36 -15.29 8.93
N VAL A 102 -9.95 -16.04 7.99
CA VAL A 102 -9.73 -15.81 6.55
C VAL A 102 -10.34 -14.49 6.08
N CYS A 103 -11.55 -14.14 6.53
CA CYS A 103 -12.16 -12.84 6.22
C CYS A 103 -11.29 -11.68 6.72
N HIS A 104 -10.74 -11.79 7.92
CA HIS A 104 -9.80 -10.80 8.47
C HIS A 104 -8.54 -10.66 7.60
N ALA A 105 -7.91 -11.78 7.23
CA ALA A 105 -6.74 -11.78 6.34
C ALA A 105 -7.06 -11.25 4.92
N ALA A 106 -8.30 -11.40 4.46
CA ALA A 106 -8.78 -10.86 3.20
C ALA A 106 -9.15 -9.36 3.26
N GLY A 107 -9.12 -8.74 4.45
CA GLY A 107 -9.59 -7.36 4.64
C GLY A 107 -11.11 -7.20 4.56
N ILE A 108 -11.86 -8.29 4.71
CA ILE A 108 -13.33 -8.29 4.65
C ILE A 108 -13.88 -7.99 6.05
N LYS A 109 -14.57 -6.86 6.19
CA LYS A 109 -15.27 -6.48 7.42
C LYS A 109 -16.68 -7.07 7.43
N LEU A 110 -17.02 -7.74 8.53
CA LEU A 110 -18.39 -8.19 8.80
C LEU A 110 -19.08 -7.15 9.66
N GLY A 111 -20.24 -6.68 9.21
CA GLY A 111 -21.08 -5.75 9.95
C GLY A 111 -22.26 -6.48 10.60
N PHE A 112 -22.74 -5.94 11.70
CA PHE A 112 -23.99 -6.35 12.33
C PHE A 112 -25.06 -5.31 12.05
N LEU A 113 -26.29 -5.76 11.79
CA LEU A 113 -27.46 -4.89 11.74
C LEU A 113 -27.92 -4.70 13.19
N THR A 114 -27.91 -3.46 13.67
CA THR A 114 -28.38 -3.06 15.01
C THR A 114 -29.61 -2.19 14.89
#